data_AF-A0AAW5CZZ8-F1
#
_entry.id   AF-A0AAW5CZZ8-F1
#
_cell.length_a   1.000
_cell.length_b   1.000
_cell.length_c   1.000
_cell.angle_alpha   90.00
_cell.angle_beta   90.00
_cell.angle_gamma   90.00
#
_symmetry.space_group_name_H-M   'P 1'
#
loop_
_entity.id
_entity.type
_entity.pdbx_description
1 polymer ?
#
loop_
_entity_poly.entity_id
_entity_poly.type
_entity_poly.pdbx_seq_one_letter_code
_entity_poly.pdbx_strand_id
1 'polypeptide(L)'
;MKTQLKFKGSRNYLHSTDFYTWFSTAVCEENQIVTKLVFKQLIHRQCEALFGQLEDDVEKNIVGTVELLDKNTQERTRGVIVETEGQVQESYPFDEDILVQRADVMSDEQQATSFFRNDCTTVELVVALTKKLHNTLFSLKTGKWLVGQLNFFDELPIGYESLSIKTTRIMQNKFSINDVVIDGKRFGTVRFIVGE
;
A
#
# COMPACT_ATOMS: atom_id res chain seq x y z
N MET A 1 15.61 10.38 -5.70
CA MET A 1 16.03 8.94 -5.69
C MET A 1 15.16 8.16 -6.65
N LYS A 2 15.75 7.33 -7.52
CA LYS A 2 15.02 6.59 -8.58
C LYS A 2 14.68 5.16 -8.17
N THR A 3 13.54 4.68 -8.65
CA THR A 3 13.10 3.29 -8.45
C THR A 3 13.76 2.34 -9.45
N GLN A 4 13.86 1.07 -9.07
CA GLN A 4 14.13 -0.07 -9.97
C GLN A 4 13.09 -1.17 -9.69
N LEU A 5 11.81 -0.80 -9.76
CA LEU A 5 10.70 -1.72 -9.46
C LEU A 5 10.37 -2.60 -10.67
N LYS A 6 9.73 -3.73 -10.39
CA LYS A 6 9.30 -4.73 -11.37
C LYS A 6 7.78 -4.87 -11.32
N PHE A 7 7.19 -5.40 -12.38
CA PHE A 7 5.78 -5.75 -12.36
C PHE A 7 5.52 -6.98 -11.48
N LYS A 8 4.47 -6.90 -10.66
CA LYS A 8 4.13 -7.93 -9.68
C LYS A 8 3.07 -8.89 -10.22
N GLY A 9 3.44 -10.15 -10.40
CA GLY A 9 2.58 -11.18 -11.00
C GLY A 9 2.26 -10.84 -12.46
N SER A 10 0.97 -10.92 -12.82
CA SER A 10 0.49 -10.61 -14.18
C SER A 10 0.16 -9.14 -14.44
N ARG A 11 0.45 -8.25 -13.48
CA ARG A 11 0.13 -6.82 -13.58
C ARG A 11 1.01 -6.13 -14.63
N ASN A 12 0.51 -5.07 -15.24
CA ASN A 12 1.25 -4.18 -16.15
C ASN A 12 1.49 -2.80 -15.53
N TYR A 13 1.40 -2.70 -14.20
CA TYR A 13 1.62 -1.50 -13.41
C TYR A 13 2.39 -1.85 -12.13
N LEU A 14 3.14 -0.89 -11.60
CA LEU A 14 3.92 -1.02 -10.37
C LEU A 14 2.99 -1.09 -9.14
N HIS A 15 3.28 -2.02 -8.24
CA HIS A 15 2.38 -2.30 -7.11
C HIS A 15 2.68 -1.41 -5.90
N SER A 16 1.63 -0.97 -5.19
CA SER A 16 1.74 -0.06 -4.04
C SER A 16 2.59 -0.63 -2.90
N THR A 17 2.56 -1.94 -2.69
CA THR A 17 3.41 -2.62 -1.69
C THR A 17 4.88 -2.48 -2.03
N ASP A 18 5.22 -2.51 -3.31
CA ASP A 18 6.61 -2.47 -3.76
C ASP A 18 7.18 -1.05 -3.61
N PHE A 19 6.33 -0.03 -3.80
CA PHE A 19 6.66 1.35 -3.42
C PHE A 19 6.89 1.47 -1.91
N TYR A 20 6.00 0.92 -1.08
CA TYR A 20 6.18 0.97 0.37
C TYR A 20 7.50 0.33 0.78
N THR A 21 7.78 -0.89 0.30
CA THR A 21 9.05 -1.58 0.56
C THR A 21 10.24 -0.77 0.07
N TRP A 22 10.21 -0.25 -1.16
CA TRP A 22 11.30 0.57 -1.69
C TRP A 22 11.57 1.82 -0.84
N PHE A 23 10.52 2.53 -0.42
CA PHE A 23 10.71 3.67 0.48
C PHE A 23 11.31 3.22 1.82
N SER A 24 10.74 2.20 2.45
CA SER A 24 11.20 1.69 3.74
C SER A 24 12.63 1.17 3.73
N THR A 25 13.11 0.59 2.62
CA THR A 25 14.43 -0.07 2.58
C THR A 25 15.51 0.71 1.86
N ALA A 26 15.15 1.59 0.91
CA ALA A 26 16.12 2.27 0.06
C ALA A 26 16.09 3.81 0.20
N VAL A 27 15.03 4.38 0.79
CA VAL A 27 14.87 5.84 0.90
C VAL A 27 14.92 6.31 2.34
N CYS A 28 14.23 5.63 3.24
CA CYS A 28 14.22 5.96 4.66
C CYS A 28 15.60 5.75 5.28
N GLU A 29 16.00 6.69 6.12
CA GLU A 29 17.07 6.49 7.10
C GLU A 29 16.61 5.55 8.22
N GLU A 30 17.54 5.02 9.02
CA GLU A 30 17.25 4.01 10.06
C GLU A 30 16.21 4.45 11.10
N ASN A 31 16.18 5.74 11.41
CA ASN A 31 15.22 6.36 12.32
C ASN A 31 13.93 6.82 11.62
N GLN A 32 13.79 6.67 10.32
CA GLN A 32 12.63 7.12 9.58
C GLN A 32 11.65 5.99 9.25
N ILE A 33 10.37 6.34 9.20
CA ILE A 33 9.31 5.42 8.77
C ILE A 33 8.41 6.06 7.71
N VAL A 34 7.87 5.23 6.83
CA VAL A 34 6.85 5.65 5.87
C VAL A 34 5.49 5.73 6.58
N THR A 35 5.01 6.94 6.85
CA THR A 35 3.71 7.15 7.51
C THR A 35 2.58 7.32 6.52
N LYS A 36 2.85 7.77 5.30
CA LYS A 36 1.82 7.96 4.29
C LYS A 36 2.35 7.73 2.90
N LEU A 37 1.58 7.00 2.09
CA LEU A 37 1.74 6.94 0.63
C LEU A 37 0.39 7.18 -0.02
N VAL A 38 0.34 8.06 -1.00
CA VAL A 38 -0.86 8.36 -1.80
C VAL A 38 -0.54 8.10 -3.27
N PHE A 39 -1.40 7.34 -3.94
CA PHE A 39 -1.32 7.08 -5.37
C PHE A 39 -2.48 7.80 -6.06
N LYS A 40 -2.16 8.65 -7.05
CA LYS A 40 -3.15 9.42 -7.83
C LYS A 40 -3.63 8.63 -9.05
N GLN A 41 -2.80 7.71 -9.56
CA GLN A 41 -3.07 6.89 -10.74
C GLN A 41 -2.26 5.58 -10.72
N LEU A 42 -2.56 4.68 -11.66
CA LEU A 42 -1.70 3.53 -11.95
C LEU A 42 -0.38 4.00 -12.57
N ILE A 43 0.72 3.36 -12.15
CA ILE A 43 2.08 3.74 -12.54
C ILE A 43 2.64 2.62 -13.41
N HIS A 44 3.08 2.94 -14.62
CA HIS A 44 3.52 1.97 -15.63
C HIS A 44 5.02 2.04 -15.91
N ARG A 45 5.69 3.08 -15.41
CA ARG A 45 7.11 3.36 -15.62
C ARG A 45 7.84 3.54 -14.29
N GLN A 46 9.17 3.56 -14.34
CA GLN A 46 10.00 3.85 -13.17
C GLN A 46 9.72 5.27 -12.67
N CYS A 47 9.84 5.46 -11.36
CA CYS A 47 9.61 6.71 -10.69
C CYS A 47 10.87 7.29 -10.07
N GLU A 48 10.76 8.54 -9.68
CA GLU A 48 11.68 9.23 -8.79
C GLU A 48 10.91 9.85 -7.61
N ALA A 49 11.48 9.72 -6.40
CA ALA A 49 11.04 10.48 -5.24
C ALA A 49 11.87 11.76 -5.10
N LEU A 50 11.16 12.88 -4.97
CA LEU A 50 11.72 14.22 -4.76
C LEU A 50 11.24 14.75 -3.41
N PHE A 51 12.17 15.23 -2.58
CA PHE A 51 11.91 15.78 -1.26
C PHE A 51 12.32 17.25 -1.21
N GLY A 52 11.57 18.08 -0.48
CA GLY A 52 11.89 19.50 -0.29
C GLY A 52 11.62 20.42 -1.49
N GLN A 53 11.20 19.88 -2.64
CA GLN A 53 10.72 20.68 -3.78
C GLN A 53 9.20 20.87 -3.65
N LEU A 54 8.76 22.14 -3.58
CA LEU A 54 7.35 22.51 -3.60
C LEU A 54 6.75 22.17 -4.97
N GLU A 55 5.46 21.82 -4.98
CA GLU A 55 4.73 21.34 -6.17
C GLU A 55 4.80 22.30 -7.39
N ASP A 56 5.16 23.57 -7.17
CA ASP A 56 5.20 24.63 -8.18
C ASP A 56 6.36 24.51 -9.19
N ASP A 57 7.45 23.78 -8.88
CA ASP A 57 8.60 23.60 -9.81
C ASP A 57 8.56 22.30 -10.62
N VAL A 58 7.62 21.38 -10.32
CA VAL A 58 7.55 20.05 -10.92
C VAL A 58 6.20 19.87 -11.62
N GLU A 59 5.98 20.64 -12.68
CA GLU A 59 4.71 20.66 -13.44
C GLU A 59 4.40 19.36 -14.20
N LYS A 60 5.26 18.34 -14.20
CA LYS A 60 5.09 17.16 -15.06
C LYS A 60 5.16 15.84 -14.30
N ASN A 61 4.03 15.12 -14.37
CA ASN A 61 3.85 13.70 -14.05
C ASN A 61 3.98 13.27 -12.58
N ILE A 62 3.46 14.08 -11.65
CA ILE A 62 3.30 13.66 -10.24
C ILE A 62 2.22 12.58 -10.14
N VAL A 63 2.64 11.36 -9.81
CA VAL A 63 1.76 10.17 -9.71
C VAL A 63 1.38 9.83 -8.28
N GLY A 64 2.03 10.45 -7.29
CA GLY A 64 1.76 10.18 -5.89
C GLY A 64 2.52 11.10 -4.95
N THR A 65 2.30 10.92 -3.65
CA THR A 65 3.02 11.62 -2.58
C THR A 65 3.41 10.65 -1.48
N VAL A 66 4.46 11.02 -0.74
CA VAL A 66 4.98 10.27 0.41
C VAL A 66 5.16 11.21 1.60
N GLU A 67 4.90 10.70 2.80
CA GLU A 67 5.27 11.36 4.06
C GLU A 67 6.08 10.40 4.92
N LEU A 68 7.28 10.85 5.29
CA LEU A 68 8.19 10.18 6.20
C LEU A 68 8.12 10.83 7.58
N LEU A 69 8.32 10.04 8.64
CA LEU A 69 8.43 10.52 10.01
C LEU A 69 9.78 10.07 10.58
N ASP A 70 10.56 11.02 11.10
CA ASP A 70 11.71 10.74 11.93
C ASP A 70 11.27 10.39 13.36
N LYS A 71 11.57 9.17 13.81
CA LYS A 71 11.17 8.67 15.14
C LYS A 71 11.85 9.42 16.27
N ASN A 72 13.05 9.97 16.05
CA ASN A 72 13.84 10.65 17.08
C ASN A 72 13.40 12.10 17.25
N THR A 73 13.20 12.82 16.13
CA THR A 73 12.88 14.26 16.15
C THR A 73 11.38 14.53 16.05
N GLN A 74 10.58 13.55 15.65
CA GLN A 74 9.16 13.68 15.30
C GLN A 74 8.92 14.62 14.09
N GLU A 75 9.96 14.96 13.34
CA GLU A 75 9.84 15.77 12.13
C GLU A 75 9.25 14.97 10.97
N ARG A 76 8.44 15.64 10.15
CA ARG A 76 7.81 15.05 8.96
C ARG A 76 8.43 15.59 7.70
N THR A 77 8.90 14.70 6.85
CA THR A 77 9.41 15.04 5.52
C THR A 77 8.39 14.63 4.47
N ARG A 78 7.98 15.59 3.63
CA ARG A 78 7.08 15.33 2.51
C ARG A 78 7.85 15.23 1.21
N GLY A 79 7.42 14.31 0.36
CA GLY A 79 7.95 14.14 -0.97
C GLY A 79 6.86 13.87 -1.99
N VAL A 80 7.20 14.09 -3.26
CA VAL A 80 6.37 13.75 -4.42
C VAL A 80 6.99 12.56 -5.16
N ILE A 81 6.13 11.74 -5.76
CA ILE A 81 6.51 10.62 -6.61
C ILE A 81 6.23 11.05 -8.04
N VAL A 82 7.28 11.11 -8.86
CA VAL A 82 7.20 11.53 -10.27
C VAL A 82 7.49 10.32 -11.13
N GLU A 83 6.60 10.03 -12.08
CA GLU A 83 6.85 8.96 -13.05
C GLU A 83 7.75 9.48 -14.19
N THR A 84 8.76 8.70 -14.52
CA THR A 84 9.81 9.03 -15.49
C THR A 84 9.54 8.37 -16.85
N GLU A 85 10.40 8.63 -17.83
CA GLU A 85 10.39 7.92 -19.11
C GLU A 85 10.97 6.49 -19.02
N GLY A 86 11.53 6.09 -17.88
CA GLY A 86 12.16 4.78 -17.70
C GLY A 86 11.16 3.62 -17.74
N GLN A 87 11.34 2.67 -18.64
CA GLN A 87 10.47 1.50 -18.74
C GLN A 87 10.71 0.48 -17.62
N VAL A 88 9.66 -0.24 -17.23
CA VAL A 88 9.75 -1.43 -16.39
C VAL A 88 9.95 -2.64 -17.31
N GLN A 89 11.11 -3.30 -17.21
CA GLN A 89 11.51 -4.37 -18.14
C GLN A 89 11.24 -5.77 -17.61
N GLU A 90 10.96 -5.90 -16.32
CA GLU A 90 10.92 -7.19 -15.64
C GLU A 90 9.62 -7.36 -14.84
N SER A 91 9.25 -8.62 -14.66
CA SER A 91 8.19 -9.04 -13.74
C SER A 91 8.69 -10.16 -12.84
N TYR A 92 7.99 -10.40 -11.73
CA TYR A 92 8.23 -11.54 -10.86
C TYR A 92 6.91 -12.24 -10.50
N PRO A 93 6.92 -13.58 -10.33
CA PRO A 93 5.73 -14.32 -9.91
C PRO A 93 5.23 -13.84 -8.56
N PHE A 94 3.91 -13.68 -8.44
CA PHE A 94 3.27 -13.34 -7.18
C PHE A 94 1.83 -13.86 -7.19
N ASP A 95 1.53 -14.79 -6.29
CA ASP A 95 0.19 -15.34 -6.09
C ASP A 95 -0.40 -14.71 -4.82
N GLU A 96 -1.31 -13.76 -5.03
CA GLU A 96 -1.97 -13.03 -3.95
C GLU A 96 -2.97 -13.91 -3.19
N ASP A 97 -3.56 -14.92 -3.85
CA ASP A 97 -4.60 -15.77 -3.26
C ASP A 97 -4.02 -16.74 -2.24
N ILE A 98 -2.77 -17.21 -2.45
CA ILE A 98 -2.03 -18.02 -1.47
C ILE A 98 -1.89 -17.27 -0.14
N LEU A 99 -1.69 -15.95 -0.17
CA LEU A 99 -1.46 -15.16 1.05
C LEU A 99 -2.69 -15.08 1.97
N VAL A 100 -3.88 -15.28 1.43
CA VAL A 100 -5.16 -15.07 2.12
C VAL A 100 -6.04 -16.31 2.12
N GLN A 101 -5.50 -17.45 1.69
CA GLN A 101 -6.26 -18.70 1.57
C GLN A 101 -6.87 -19.15 2.92
N ARG A 102 -6.15 -18.90 4.01
CA ARG A 102 -6.52 -19.28 5.38
C ARG A 102 -7.03 -18.11 6.21
N ALA A 103 -7.37 -16.99 5.58
CA ALA A 103 -7.91 -15.84 6.28
C ALA A 103 -9.39 -16.08 6.63
N ASP A 104 -9.75 -15.73 7.85
CA ASP A 104 -11.14 -15.76 8.32
C ASP A 104 -11.82 -14.45 7.94
N VAL A 105 -12.99 -14.53 7.29
CA VAL A 105 -13.79 -13.36 6.91
C VAL A 105 -15.10 -13.38 7.69
N MET A 106 -15.29 -12.38 8.54
CA MET A 106 -16.49 -12.17 9.34
C MET A 106 -17.34 -11.09 8.66
N SER A 107 -18.29 -11.51 7.82
CA SER A 107 -19.10 -10.61 6.99
C SER A 107 -19.90 -9.59 7.81
N ASP A 108 -20.48 -10.01 8.93
CA ASP A 108 -21.30 -9.16 9.79
C ASP A 108 -20.48 -8.04 10.44
N GLU A 109 -19.19 -8.28 10.67
CA GLU A 109 -18.25 -7.31 11.25
C GLU A 109 -17.48 -6.51 10.20
N GLN A 110 -17.66 -6.84 8.92
CA GLN A 110 -16.87 -6.35 7.79
C GLN A 110 -15.36 -6.44 8.09
N GLN A 111 -14.93 -7.60 8.56
CA GLN A 111 -13.57 -7.84 9.02
C GLN A 111 -12.99 -9.10 8.36
N ALA A 112 -11.70 -9.05 8.04
CA ALA A 112 -10.91 -10.21 7.68
C ALA A 112 -9.68 -10.31 8.58
N THR A 113 -9.36 -11.51 9.06
CA THR A 113 -8.23 -11.76 9.96
C THR A 113 -7.35 -12.87 9.41
N SER A 114 -6.03 -12.67 9.43
CA SER A 114 -5.05 -13.73 9.22
C SER A 114 -4.30 -14.00 10.52
N PHE A 115 -4.23 -15.28 10.91
CA PHE A 115 -3.40 -15.78 12.01
C PHE A 115 -2.09 -16.42 11.53
N PHE A 116 -1.94 -16.52 10.20
CA PHE A 116 -0.79 -17.16 9.58
C PHE A 116 0.07 -16.11 8.90
N ARG A 117 1.35 -16.15 9.23
CA ARG A 117 2.36 -15.40 8.51
C ARG A 117 2.83 -16.25 7.31
N ASN A 118 2.62 -15.73 6.12
CA ASN A 118 3.20 -16.28 4.89
C ASN A 118 4.57 -15.64 4.63
N ASP A 119 5.31 -16.18 3.67
CA ASP A 119 6.57 -15.61 3.16
C ASP A 119 6.32 -14.32 2.35
N CYS A 120 5.75 -13.32 3.01
CA CYS A 120 5.45 -12.00 2.47
C CYS A 120 5.73 -10.93 3.52
N THR A 121 5.86 -9.69 3.07
CA THR A 121 5.94 -8.51 3.92
C THR A 121 4.57 -8.21 4.55
N THR A 122 4.60 -7.54 5.70
CA THR A 122 3.37 -7.13 6.40
C THR A 122 2.47 -6.25 5.53
N VAL A 123 3.05 -5.34 4.74
CA VAL A 123 2.27 -4.48 3.83
C VAL A 123 1.61 -5.28 2.70
N GLU A 124 2.25 -6.35 2.21
CA GLU A 124 1.63 -7.25 1.22
C GLU A 124 0.42 -7.97 1.81
N LEU A 125 0.55 -8.50 3.04
CA LEU A 125 -0.58 -9.15 3.70
C LEU A 125 -1.71 -8.16 3.98
N VAL A 126 -1.42 -6.92 4.40
CA VAL A 126 -2.44 -5.86 4.57
C VAL A 126 -3.23 -5.66 3.28
N VAL A 127 -2.54 -5.51 2.15
CA VAL A 127 -3.18 -5.24 0.85
C VAL A 127 -3.96 -6.46 0.36
N ALA A 128 -3.37 -7.65 0.43
CA ALA A 128 -4.02 -8.89 0.01
C ALA A 128 -5.27 -9.18 0.86
N LEU A 129 -5.17 -9.06 2.19
CA LEU A 129 -6.28 -9.32 3.11
C LEU A 129 -7.42 -8.31 2.93
N THR A 130 -7.09 -7.05 2.65
CA THR A 130 -8.10 -6.03 2.33
C THR A 130 -8.85 -6.35 1.05
N LYS A 131 -8.13 -6.77 -0.01
CA LYS A 131 -8.78 -7.20 -1.26
C LYS A 131 -9.62 -8.45 -1.08
N LYS A 132 -9.16 -9.42 -0.28
CA LYS A 132 -9.94 -10.62 0.07
C LYS A 132 -11.27 -10.22 0.71
N LEU A 133 -11.23 -9.33 1.69
CA LEU A 133 -12.43 -8.79 2.33
C LEU A 133 -13.35 -8.11 1.30
N HIS A 134 -12.82 -7.21 0.47
CA HIS A 134 -13.65 -6.48 -0.50
C HIS A 134 -14.22 -7.37 -1.59
N ASN A 135 -13.46 -8.32 -2.12
CA ASN A 135 -13.97 -9.25 -3.14
C ASN A 135 -15.07 -10.17 -2.58
N THR A 136 -15.04 -10.44 -1.27
CA THR A 136 -16.05 -11.24 -0.57
C THR A 136 -17.31 -10.43 -0.27
N LEU A 137 -17.18 -9.19 0.21
CA LEU A 137 -18.31 -8.38 0.69
C LEU A 137 -18.87 -7.36 -0.33
N PHE A 138 -18.01 -6.88 -1.22
CA PHE A 138 -18.28 -5.77 -2.14
C PHE A 138 -17.88 -6.14 -3.57
N SER A 139 -18.33 -7.31 -4.03
CA SER A 139 -18.01 -7.83 -5.36
C SER A 139 -18.35 -6.79 -6.44
N LEU A 140 -17.37 -6.51 -7.29
CA LEU A 140 -17.47 -5.52 -8.34
C LEU A 140 -18.05 -6.13 -9.62
N LYS A 141 -18.83 -5.35 -10.37
CA LYS A 141 -19.28 -5.73 -11.71
C LYS A 141 -18.21 -5.47 -12.78
N THR A 142 -17.45 -4.39 -12.62
CA THR A 142 -16.33 -3.98 -13.49
C THR A 142 -15.20 -3.40 -12.65
N GLY A 143 -13.99 -3.37 -13.21
CA GLY A 143 -12.79 -2.85 -12.55
C GLY A 143 -12.25 -3.75 -11.46
N LYS A 144 -11.33 -3.19 -10.66
CA LYS A 144 -10.63 -3.87 -9.57
C LYS A 144 -10.37 -2.92 -8.40
N TRP A 145 -10.29 -3.49 -7.20
CA TRP A 145 -9.87 -2.77 -6.01
C TRP A 145 -8.36 -2.45 -6.07
N LEU A 146 -8.04 -1.16 -6.03
CA LEU A 146 -6.70 -0.60 -6.06
C LEU A 146 -6.40 0.18 -4.79
N VAL A 147 -5.17 0.09 -4.28
CA VAL A 147 -4.73 0.90 -3.15
C VAL A 147 -4.59 2.34 -3.62
N GLY A 148 -5.40 3.24 -3.05
CA GLY A 148 -5.28 4.68 -3.27
C GLY A 148 -4.38 5.35 -2.22
N GLN A 149 -4.39 4.83 -0.98
CA GLN A 149 -3.58 5.40 0.08
C GLN A 149 -3.23 4.37 1.16
N LEU A 150 -1.99 4.41 1.63
CA LEU A 150 -1.51 3.78 2.85
C LEU A 150 -1.26 4.87 3.89
N ASN A 151 -1.66 4.65 5.14
CA ASN A 151 -1.44 5.58 6.23
C ASN A 151 -1.16 4.79 7.51
N PHE A 152 0.07 4.86 8.01
CA PHE A 152 0.52 4.11 9.18
C PHE A 152 1.04 5.07 10.26
N PHE A 153 0.75 4.75 11.50
CA PHE A 153 1.17 5.53 12.67
C PHE A 153 2.56 5.14 13.16
N ASP A 154 3.03 3.96 12.76
CA ASP A 154 4.24 3.32 13.27
C ASP A 154 4.82 2.39 12.19
N GLU A 155 6.02 1.89 12.42
CA GLU A 155 6.64 0.86 11.59
C GLU A 155 5.79 -0.42 11.60
N LEU A 156 5.56 -1.00 10.42
CA LEU A 156 4.84 -2.27 10.36
C LEU A 156 5.73 -3.39 10.93
N PRO A 157 5.26 -4.12 11.95
CA PRO A 157 6.06 -5.14 12.59
C PRO A 157 6.33 -6.30 11.62
N ILE A 158 7.51 -6.90 11.75
CA ILE A 158 7.90 -8.07 10.96
C ILE A 158 7.31 -9.35 11.59
N GLY A 159 7.13 -9.41 12.91
CA GLY A 159 6.51 -10.54 13.63
C GLY A 159 5.26 -10.11 14.41
N TYR A 160 4.22 -10.94 14.35
CA TYR A 160 2.93 -10.75 15.02
C TYR A 160 2.14 -12.08 15.02
N GLU A 161 1.14 -12.19 15.88
CA GLU A 161 0.26 -13.36 15.98
C GLU A 161 -0.96 -13.24 15.05
N SER A 162 -1.46 -12.02 14.87
CA SER A 162 -2.67 -11.76 14.10
C SER A 162 -2.61 -10.42 13.37
N LEU A 163 -3.16 -10.42 12.15
CA LEU A 163 -3.39 -9.20 11.37
C LEU A 163 -4.85 -9.17 10.93
N SER A 164 -5.55 -8.12 11.32
CA SER A 164 -6.95 -7.89 11.00
C SER A 164 -7.13 -6.62 10.17
N ILE A 165 -7.97 -6.72 9.15
CA ILE A 165 -8.48 -5.58 8.37
C ILE A 165 -9.95 -5.43 8.68
N LYS A 166 -10.36 -4.22 9.09
CA LYS A 166 -11.76 -3.89 9.33
C LYS A 166 -12.21 -2.73 8.47
N THR A 167 -13.23 -2.93 7.63
CA THR A 167 -13.81 -1.83 6.84
C THR A 167 -14.59 -0.90 7.77
N THR A 168 -14.14 0.35 7.88
CA THR A 168 -14.79 1.38 8.70
C THR A 168 -15.70 2.28 7.87
N ARG A 169 -15.44 2.38 6.56
CA ARG A 169 -16.26 3.15 5.63
C ARG A 169 -16.23 2.51 4.25
N ILE A 170 -17.40 2.38 3.63
CA ILE A 170 -17.59 2.02 2.22
C ILE A 170 -18.47 3.08 1.56
N MET A 171 -18.09 3.54 0.37
CA MET A 171 -18.86 4.54 -0.39
C MET A 171 -19.15 4.01 -1.78
N GLN A 172 -20.42 3.69 -2.03
CA GLN A 172 -20.94 3.24 -3.34
C GLN A 172 -20.14 2.09 -3.98
N ASN A 173 -19.49 1.23 -3.19
CA ASN A 173 -18.55 0.21 -3.68
C ASN A 173 -17.49 0.77 -4.65
N LYS A 174 -17.08 2.02 -4.46
CA LYS A 174 -16.04 2.68 -5.26
C LYS A 174 -14.85 3.15 -4.43
N PHE A 175 -15.05 3.30 -3.12
CA PHE A 175 -14.03 3.76 -2.19
C PHE A 175 -14.25 3.13 -0.82
N SER A 176 -13.17 2.73 -0.15
CA SER A 176 -13.22 2.24 1.22
C SER A 176 -12.09 2.78 2.08
N ILE A 177 -12.35 2.84 3.39
CA ILE A 177 -11.35 3.06 4.43
C ILE A 177 -11.36 1.83 5.32
N ASN A 178 -10.18 1.26 5.56
CA ASN A 178 -10.03 0.02 6.31
C ASN A 178 -8.97 0.23 7.37
N ASP A 179 -9.30 -0.10 8.62
CA ASP A 179 -8.35 -0.08 9.72
C ASP A 179 -7.43 -1.29 9.61
N VAL A 180 -6.15 -1.05 9.88
CA VAL A 180 -5.12 -2.08 9.99
C VAL A 180 -4.85 -2.30 11.46
N VAL A 181 -5.15 -3.50 11.96
CA VAL A 181 -4.98 -3.89 13.35
C VAL A 181 -4.04 -5.10 13.40
N ILE A 182 -2.98 -5.01 14.20
CA ILE A 182 -2.02 -6.09 14.40
C ILE A 182 -1.92 -6.34 15.90
N ASP A 183 -2.15 -7.59 16.32
CA ASP A 183 -2.18 -8.01 17.73
C ASP A 183 -3.04 -7.08 18.61
N GLY A 184 -4.22 -6.72 18.09
CA GLY A 184 -5.18 -5.83 18.76
C GLY A 184 -4.80 -4.34 18.77
N LYS A 185 -3.58 -3.96 18.37
CA LYS A 185 -3.17 -2.55 18.23
C LYS A 185 -3.50 -2.04 16.83
N ARG A 186 -4.13 -0.85 16.74
CA ARG A 186 -4.35 -0.18 15.45
C ARG A 186 -3.05 0.45 14.95
N PHE A 187 -2.59 0.03 13.77
CA PHE A 187 -1.37 0.54 13.12
C PHE A 187 -1.64 1.62 12.07
N GLY A 188 -2.89 1.76 11.63
CA GLY A 188 -3.22 2.77 10.63
C GLY A 188 -4.46 2.44 9.84
N THR A 189 -4.47 2.93 8.59
CA THR A 189 -5.55 2.70 7.64
C THR A 189 -4.99 2.44 6.25
N VAL A 190 -5.70 1.62 5.48
CA VAL A 190 -5.54 1.50 4.03
C VAL A 190 -6.83 1.92 3.33
N ARG A 191 -6.70 2.74 2.29
CA ARG A 191 -7.81 3.19 1.47
C ARG A 191 -7.73 2.56 0.11
N PHE A 192 -8.85 2.00 -0.33
CA PHE A 192 -8.98 1.44 -1.66
C PHE A 192 -9.96 2.27 -2.49
N ILE A 193 -9.69 2.29 -3.79
CA ILE A 193 -10.57 2.82 -4.82
C ILE A 193 -10.84 1.73 -5.85
N VAL A 194 -11.97 1.81 -6.53
CA VAL A 194 -12.19 1.03 -7.75
C VAL A 194 -11.59 1.79 -8.92
N GLY A 195 -10.71 1.13 -9.68
CA GLY A 195 -10.20 1.63 -10.94
C GLY A 195 -10.22 0.55 -12.02
N GLU A 196 -10.01 0.98 -13.25
CA GLU A 196 -9.93 0.14 -14.45
C GLU A 196 -8.52 0.20 -15.04
#